data_AF-A0AAF0EQ56-F1
#
_entry.id   AF-A0AAF0EQ56-F1
#
_cell.length_a   1.000
_cell.length_b   1.000
_cell.length_c   1.000
_cell.angle_alpha   90.00
_cell.angle_beta   90.00
_cell.angle_gamma   90.00
#
_symmetry.space_group_name_H-M   'P 1'
#
loop_
_entity.id
_entity.type
_entity.pdbx_description
1 polymer ?
#
loop_
_entity_poly.entity_id
_entity_poly.type
_entity_poly.pdbx_seq_one_letter_code
_entity_poly.pdbx_strand_id
1 'polypeptide(L)'
;MALPARVRGTAYELACQRELQRMLGAVLVHSGGTNDGGVDLSGWWTPMRDRVRVLVQCKAEAKKVGPAYVRELEGTALRAAWDRSRLRTEEAYIPTAMPLGVLASASGFSRAALLYAQSSQVPLALIHLSGTGSGAAEFDTLKCHGLVWNDALSGPNGILKGHFEQRWSLHTSSPILLLDGHPIAAAS
;
A
#
# COMPACT_ATOMS: atom_id res chain seq x y z
N MET A 1 15.04 -2.40 -25.67
CA MET A 1 13.81 -3.10 -26.08
C MET A 1 12.80 -3.00 -24.94
N ALA A 2 11.54 -2.63 -25.22
CA ALA A 2 10.51 -2.54 -24.16
C ALA A 2 10.15 -3.94 -23.64
N LEU A 3 9.98 -4.08 -22.33
CA LEU A 3 9.54 -5.34 -21.70
C LEU A 3 8.07 -5.63 -22.06
N PRO A 4 7.68 -6.91 -22.23
CA PRO A 4 6.27 -7.28 -22.33
C PRO A 4 5.48 -6.78 -21.12
N ALA A 5 4.22 -6.36 -21.33
CA ALA A 5 3.40 -5.75 -20.28
C ALA A 5 3.31 -6.58 -18.99
N ARG A 6 3.17 -7.91 -19.12
CA ARG A 6 3.15 -8.84 -17.96
C ARG A 6 4.48 -8.85 -17.21
N VAL A 7 5.60 -8.94 -17.92
CA VAL A 7 6.94 -8.95 -17.32
C VAL A 7 7.21 -7.64 -16.62
N ARG A 8 6.81 -6.53 -17.24
CA ARG A 8 6.91 -5.19 -16.65
C ARG A 8 6.04 -5.04 -15.40
N GLY A 9 4.81 -5.58 -15.41
CA GLY A 9 3.92 -5.62 -14.24
C GLY A 9 4.55 -6.39 -13.08
N THR A 10 4.97 -7.63 -13.30
CA THR A 10 5.63 -8.45 -12.27
C THR A 10 6.91 -7.82 -11.73
N ALA A 11 7.73 -7.20 -12.59
CA ALA A 11 8.91 -6.46 -12.15
C ALA A 11 8.54 -5.29 -11.22
N TYR A 12 7.47 -4.56 -11.54
CA TYR A 12 6.97 -3.47 -10.71
C TYR A 12 6.40 -3.96 -9.38
N GLU A 13 5.64 -5.06 -9.38
CA GLU A 13 5.07 -5.67 -8.17
C GLU A 13 6.17 -6.08 -7.18
N LEU A 14 7.20 -6.78 -7.66
CA LEU A 14 8.35 -7.19 -6.84
C LEU A 14 9.14 -5.98 -6.32
N ALA A 15 9.29 -4.94 -7.13
CA ALA A 15 9.95 -3.71 -6.70
C ALA A 15 9.14 -2.94 -5.64
N CYS A 16 7.81 -2.87 -5.80
CA CYS A 16 6.91 -2.32 -4.80
C CYS A 16 6.98 -3.11 -3.49
N GLN A 17 7.03 -4.45 -3.56
CA GLN A 17 7.19 -5.28 -2.37
C GLN A 17 8.42 -4.86 -1.57
N ARG A 18 9.60 -4.80 -2.22
CA ARG A 18 10.85 -4.40 -1.55
C ARG A 18 10.73 -3.02 -0.92
N GLU A 19 10.25 -2.04 -1.67
CA GLU A 19 10.19 -0.65 -1.21
C GLU A 19 9.16 -0.45 -0.09
N LEU A 20 8.00 -1.11 -0.16
CA LEU A 20 6.98 -1.04 0.89
C LEU A 20 7.43 -1.74 2.19
N GLN A 21 8.11 -2.89 2.09
CA GLN A 21 8.70 -3.54 3.27
C GLN A 21 9.75 -2.62 3.90
N ARG A 22 10.57 -1.95 3.08
CA ARG A 22 11.58 -1.00 3.56
C ARG A 22 10.95 0.25 4.18
N MET A 23 9.92 0.83 3.58
CA MET A 23 9.29 2.06 4.08
C MET A 23 8.44 1.83 5.33
N LEU A 24 7.64 0.76 5.35
CA LEU A 24 6.66 0.51 6.40
C LEU A 24 7.16 -0.46 7.47
N GLY A 25 8.22 -1.24 7.22
CA GLY A 25 8.55 -2.40 8.05
C GLY A 25 7.49 -3.51 7.97
N ALA A 26 6.66 -3.50 6.92
CA ALA A 26 5.66 -4.54 6.69
C ALA A 26 6.34 -5.83 6.20
N VAL A 27 5.72 -6.98 6.47
CA VAL A 27 6.09 -8.27 5.88
C VAL A 27 5.07 -8.58 4.79
N LEU A 28 5.48 -8.54 3.54
CA LEU A 28 4.60 -8.69 2.37
C LEU A 28 5.00 -9.92 1.55
N VAL A 29 4.02 -10.58 0.96
CA VAL A 29 4.20 -11.72 0.08
C VAL A 29 3.54 -11.40 -1.25
N HIS A 30 4.24 -11.71 -2.35
CA HIS A 30 3.72 -11.55 -3.71
C HIS A 30 2.70 -12.64 -4.06
N SER A 31 1.56 -12.23 -4.59
CA SER A 31 0.49 -13.11 -5.05
C SER A 31 0.75 -13.44 -6.53
N GLY A 32 1.51 -14.50 -6.83
CA GLY A 32 1.96 -14.80 -8.20
C GLY A 32 0.90 -15.32 -9.20
N GLY A 33 -0.38 -14.96 -9.07
CA GLY A 33 -1.48 -15.67 -9.74
C GLY A 33 -2.51 -14.80 -10.45
N THR A 34 -3.04 -15.32 -11.56
CA THR A 34 -4.33 -14.89 -12.13
C THR A 34 -5.43 -15.25 -11.12
N ASN A 35 -6.39 -14.34 -10.87
CA ASN A 35 -7.52 -14.50 -9.93
C ASN A 35 -7.22 -14.21 -8.44
N ASP A 36 -6.32 -13.26 -8.16
CA ASP A 36 -5.96 -12.78 -6.82
C ASP A 36 -6.97 -11.76 -6.21
N GLY A 37 -8.08 -11.47 -6.91
CA GLY A 37 -9.05 -10.48 -6.49
C GLY A 37 -8.52 -9.04 -6.56
N GLY A 38 -7.50 -8.79 -7.39
CA GLY A 38 -6.88 -7.48 -7.56
C GLY A 38 -5.82 -7.16 -6.50
N VAL A 39 -5.27 -8.17 -5.81
CA VAL A 39 -4.27 -8.02 -4.75
C VAL A 39 -2.93 -8.63 -5.16
N ASP A 40 -2.04 -7.79 -5.66
CA ASP A 40 -0.72 -8.22 -6.10
C ASP A 40 0.20 -8.58 -4.93
N LEU A 41 0.09 -7.91 -3.78
CA LEU A 41 0.83 -8.25 -2.55
C LEU A 41 -0.10 -8.30 -1.35
N SER A 42 0.15 -9.19 -0.41
CA SER A 42 -0.54 -9.15 0.88
C SER A 42 0.36 -9.58 2.03
N GLY A 43 0.01 -9.13 3.23
CA GLY A 43 0.84 -9.45 4.39
C GLY A 43 0.43 -8.69 5.63
N TRP A 44 1.38 -8.40 6.49
CA TRP A 44 1.09 -7.80 7.79
C TRP A 44 2.03 -6.66 8.09
N TRP A 45 1.48 -5.62 8.69
CA TRP A 45 2.21 -4.50 9.23
C TRP A 45 1.90 -4.37 10.71
N THR A 46 2.93 -4.15 11.53
CA THR A 46 2.79 -4.02 12.98
C THR A 46 3.30 -2.64 13.38
N PRO A 47 2.58 -1.55 13.05
CA PRO A 47 3.02 -0.22 13.39
C PRO A 47 3.03 -0.04 14.91
N MET A 48 1.95 -0.44 15.58
CA MET A 48 1.78 -0.34 17.03
C MET A 48 1.80 -1.75 17.66
N ARG A 49 1.06 -1.97 18.75
CA ARG A 49 0.91 -3.29 19.36
C ARG A 49 0.09 -4.27 18.50
N ASP A 50 -0.80 -3.74 17.67
CA ASP A 50 -1.72 -4.53 16.86
C ASP A 50 -1.20 -4.74 15.44
N ARG A 51 -1.40 -5.95 14.92
CA ARG A 51 -1.09 -6.30 13.53
C ARG A 51 -2.23 -5.87 12.61
N VAL A 52 -1.91 -5.11 11.58
CA VAL A 52 -2.81 -4.68 10.52
C VAL A 52 -2.59 -5.57 9.30
N ARG A 53 -3.67 -6.14 8.75
CA ARG A 53 -3.61 -6.85 7.46
C ARG A 53 -3.40 -5.82 6.36
N VAL A 54 -2.40 -6.03 5.51
CA VAL A 54 -2.12 -5.16 4.36
C VAL A 54 -2.49 -5.89 3.08
N LEU A 55 -3.23 -5.22 2.20
CA LEU A 55 -3.55 -5.65 0.85
C LEU A 55 -3.04 -4.59 -0.11
N VAL A 56 -2.19 -4.97 -1.05
CA VAL A 56 -1.55 -4.03 -1.98
C VAL A 56 -1.96 -4.35 -3.40
N GLN A 57 -2.35 -3.31 -4.13
CA GLN A 57 -2.49 -3.34 -5.57
C GLN A 57 -1.40 -2.45 -6.21
N CYS A 58 -0.73 -2.96 -7.24
CA CYS A 58 0.39 -2.33 -7.94
C CYS A 58 -0.01 -2.00 -9.39
N LYS A 59 0.11 -0.74 -9.80
CA LYS A 59 -0.23 -0.29 -11.16
C LYS A 59 0.96 0.38 -11.85
N ALA A 60 1.57 -0.35 -12.78
CA ALA A 60 2.64 0.12 -13.64
C ALA A 60 2.10 0.80 -14.93
N GLU A 61 1.09 1.67 -14.83
CA GLU A 61 0.50 2.30 -16.02
C GLU A 61 1.21 3.61 -16.39
N ALA A 62 1.23 3.96 -17.67
CA ALA A 62 1.79 5.23 -18.15
C ALA A 62 0.93 6.45 -17.74
N LYS A 63 -0.38 6.25 -17.60
CA LYS A 63 -1.33 7.30 -17.21
C LYS A 63 -1.59 7.24 -15.71
N LYS A 64 -1.83 8.41 -15.13
CA LYS A 64 -2.23 8.55 -13.73
C LYS A 64 -3.42 7.66 -13.39
N VAL A 65 -3.35 7.00 -12.25
CA VAL A 65 -4.37 6.10 -11.75
C VAL A 65 -5.65 6.87 -11.40
N GLY A 66 -6.78 6.36 -11.91
CA GLY A 66 -8.12 6.91 -11.71
C GLY A 66 -8.83 6.37 -10.45
N PRO A 67 -9.99 6.94 -10.09
CA PRO A 67 -10.75 6.51 -8.91
C PRO A 67 -11.31 5.08 -9.02
N ALA A 68 -11.41 4.51 -10.23
CA ALA A 68 -11.89 3.14 -10.43
C ALA A 68 -11.05 2.12 -9.64
N TYR A 69 -9.71 2.23 -9.71
CA TYR A 69 -8.80 1.34 -8.98
C TYR A 69 -8.89 1.52 -7.45
N VAL A 70 -9.16 2.74 -6.99
CA VAL A 70 -9.38 3.00 -5.56
C VAL A 70 -10.65 2.30 -5.08
N ARG A 71 -11.75 2.35 -5.85
CA ARG A 71 -13.01 1.65 -5.54
C ARG A 71 -12.85 0.14 -5.55
N GLU A 72 -12.09 -0.38 -6.51
CA GLU A 72 -11.80 -1.81 -6.60
C GLU A 72 -11.07 -2.28 -5.34
N LEU A 73 -9.98 -1.59 -4.96
CA LEU A 73 -9.22 -1.92 -3.76
C LEU A 73 -10.04 -1.76 -2.48
N GLU A 74 -10.87 -0.72 -2.38
CA GLU A 74 -11.81 -0.51 -1.27
C GLU A 74 -12.76 -1.71 -1.13
N GLY A 75 -13.36 -2.16 -2.24
CA GLY A 75 -14.23 -3.35 -2.28
C GLY A 75 -13.49 -4.62 -1.86
N THR A 76 -12.24 -4.78 -2.27
CA THR A 76 -11.40 -5.92 -1.88
C THR A 76 -11.08 -5.92 -0.38
N ALA A 77 -10.77 -4.76 0.21
CA ALA A 77 -10.55 -4.63 1.64
C ALA A 77 -11.83 -4.92 2.45
N LEU A 78 -12.99 -4.42 2.02
CA LEU A 78 -14.28 -4.70 2.65
C LEU A 78 -14.62 -6.20 2.58
N ARG A 79 -14.41 -6.84 1.42
CA ARG A 79 -14.61 -8.28 1.26
C ARG A 79 -13.70 -9.08 2.20
N ALA A 80 -12.41 -8.74 2.27
CA ALA A 80 -11.48 -9.42 3.15
C ALA A 80 -11.84 -9.27 4.65
N ALA A 81 -12.35 -8.10 5.05
CA ALA A 81 -12.87 -7.89 6.40
C ALA A 81 -14.11 -8.75 6.67
N TRP A 82 -15.04 -8.81 5.71
CA TRP A 82 -16.26 -9.60 5.79
C TRP A 82 -15.96 -11.10 5.90
N ASP A 83 -15.08 -11.64 5.04
CA ASP A 83 -14.75 -13.07 5.03
C ASP A 83 -14.10 -13.48 6.36
N ARG A 84 -13.26 -12.63 6.95
CA ARG A 84 -12.70 -12.87 8.29
C ARG A 84 -13.74 -12.83 9.39
N SER A 85 -14.74 -11.95 9.29
CA SER A 85 -15.82 -11.90 10.28
C SER A 85 -16.60 -13.22 10.34
N ARG A 86 -16.67 -13.95 9.22
CA ARG A 86 -17.30 -15.28 9.12
C ARG A 86 -16.43 -16.42 9.66
N LEU A 87 -15.11 -16.25 9.65
CA LEU A 87 -14.15 -17.24 10.15
C LEU A 87 -13.93 -17.17 11.66
N ARG A 88 -14.75 -16.41 12.40
CA ARG A 88 -14.73 -16.42 13.88
C ARG A 88 -15.13 -17.81 14.39
N THR A 89 -14.13 -18.67 14.61
CA THR A 89 -14.23 -19.74 15.61
C THR A 89 -14.04 -19.11 17.00
N GLU A 90 -14.76 -19.60 18.00
CA GLU A 90 -14.84 -18.99 19.34
C GLU A 90 -13.48 -18.89 20.09
N GLU A 91 -12.42 -19.50 19.55
CA GLU A 91 -11.15 -19.72 20.26
C GLU A 91 -9.98 -18.80 19.82
N ALA A 92 -10.13 -17.98 18.77
CA ALA A 92 -9.03 -17.14 18.27
C ALA A 92 -9.39 -15.65 18.26
N TYR A 93 -8.71 -14.86 19.10
CA TYR A 93 -8.70 -13.39 19.01
C TYR A 93 -7.94 -12.96 17.75
N ILE A 94 -8.62 -12.99 16.60
CA ILE A 94 -8.11 -12.37 15.37
C ILE A 94 -8.61 -10.92 15.39
N PRO A 95 -7.73 -9.91 15.38
CA PRO A 95 -8.16 -8.52 15.29
C PRO A 95 -9.09 -8.35 14.09
N THR A 96 -10.35 -8.01 14.35
CA THR A 96 -11.37 -7.76 13.31
C THR A 96 -11.22 -6.38 12.68
N ALA A 97 -10.03 -5.79 12.80
CA ALA A 97 -9.72 -4.50 12.23
C ALA A 97 -9.79 -4.57 10.71
N MET A 98 -10.32 -3.51 10.11
CA MET A 98 -10.32 -3.33 8.67
C MET A 98 -8.89 -3.45 8.12
N PRO A 99 -8.67 -4.21 7.04
CA PRO A 99 -7.38 -4.22 6.36
C PRO A 99 -7.00 -2.84 5.85
N LEU A 100 -5.70 -2.55 5.84
CA LEU A 100 -5.13 -1.42 5.11
C LEU A 100 -5.03 -1.79 3.63
N GLY A 101 -5.76 -1.06 2.78
CA GLY A 101 -5.57 -1.09 1.33
C GLY A 101 -4.46 -0.13 0.92
N VAL A 102 -3.46 -0.63 0.20
CA VAL A 102 -2.38 0.18 -0.39
C VAL A 102 -2.47 0.12 -1.91
N LEU A 103 -2.54 1.28 -2.56
CA LEU A 103 -2.46 1.37 -4.02
C LEU A 103 -1.11 2.00 -4.39
N ALA A 104 -0.23 1.24 -5.00
CA ALA A 104 1.08 1.69 -5.48
C ALA A 104 1.02 1.99 -6.98
N SER A 105 1.45 3.17 -7.41
CA SER A 105 1.39 3.60 -8.82
C SER A 105 2.71 4.13 -9.35
N ALA A 106 3.11 3.70 -10.55
CA ALA A 106 4.29 4.17 -11.25
C ALA A 106 4.15 5.59 -11.81
N SER A 107 2.92 6.02 -12.08
CA SER A 107 2.61 7.32 -12.69
C SER A 107 1.86 8.28 -11.75
N GLY A 108 1.61 7.84 -10.52
CA GLY A 108 0.87 8.59 -9.51
C GLY A 108 -0.64 8.61 -9.78
N PHE A 109 -1.34 9.56 -9.15
CA PHE A 109 -2.79 9.54 -9.04
C PHE A 109 -3.44 10.78 -9.65
N SER A 110 -4.64 10.59 -10.21
CA SER A 110 -5.52 11.69 -10.58
C SER A 110 -6.09 12.38 -9.33
N ARG A 111 -6.48 13.65 -9.45
CA ARG A 111 -7.14 14.39 -8.35
C ARG A 111 -8.40 13.67 -7.87
N ALA A 112 -9.19 13.12 -8.80
CA ALA A 112 -10.39 12.36 -8.46
C ALA A 112 -10.09 11.10 -7.65
N ALA A 113 -8.99 10.38 -7.95
CA ALA A 113 -8.55 9.24 -7.15
C ALA A 113 -8.15 9.64 -5.73
N LEU A 114 -7.37 10.71 -5.59
CA LEU A 114 -6.96 11.24 -4.29
C LEU A 114 -8.17 11.65 -3.44
N LEU A 115 -9.10 12.43 -4.01
CA LEU A 115 -10.31 12.89 -3.30
C LEU A 115 -11.20 11.71 -2.89
N TYR A 116 -11.36 10.70 -3.76
CA TYR A 116 -12.14 9.52 -3.41
C TYR A 116 -11.50 8.76 -2.23
N ALA A 117 -10.19 8.50 -2.30
CA ALA A 117 -9.45 7.83 -1.22
C ALA A 117 -9.60 8.58 0.12
N GLN A 118 -9.49 9.91 0.11
CA GLN A 118 -9.68 10.74 1.30
C GLN A 118 -11.09 10.61 1.90
N SER A 119 -12.12 10.47 1.07
CA SER A 119 -13.51 10.31 1.54
C SER A 119 -13.90 8.90 1.98
N SER A 120 -13.05 7.89 1.72
CA SER A 120 -13.35 6.50 2.04
C SER A 120 -13.32 6.23 3.55
N GLN A 121 -14.21 5.34 4.01
CA GLN A 121 -14.20 4.83 5.39
C GLN A 121 -13.28 3.62 5.57
N VAL A 122 -12.73 3.09 4.48
CA VAL A 122 -11.73 2.01 4.52
C VAL A 122 -10.35 2.63 4.73
N PRO A 123 -9.48 2.06 5.59
CA PRO A 123 -8.10 2.55 5.73
C PRO A 123 -7.36 2.37 4.40
N LEU A 124 -6.99 3.49 3.77
CA LEU A 124 -6.34 3.50 2.46
C LEU A 124 -5.06 4.35 2.46
N ALA A 125 -4.04 3.85 1.76
CA ALA A 125 -2.83 4.59 1.44
C ALA A 125 -2.55 4.54 -0.08
N LEU A 126 -2.28 5.69 -0.68
CA LEU A 126 -1.92 5.83 -2.09
C LEU A 126 -0.46 6.28 -2.18
N ILE A 127 0.36 5.52 -2.89
CA ILE A 127 1.82 5.69 -2.93
C ILE A 127 2.29 5.79 -4.37
N HIS A 128 2.92 6.91 -4.71
CA HIS A 128 3.57 7.10 -6.00
C HIS A 128 5.01 6.61 -5.88
N LEU A 129 5.27 5.43 -6.44
CA LEU A 129 6.59 4.81 -6.50
C LEU A 129 7.00 4.68 -7.96
N SER A 130 8.02 5.41 -8.41
CA SER A 130 8.48 5.30 -9.79
C SER A 130 9.95 4.94 -9.88
N GLY A 131 10.25 4.20 -10.94
CA GLY A 131 11.59 3.83 -11.33
C GLY A 131 12.45 5.02 -11.75
N THR A 132 13.75 4.94 -11.53
CA THR A 132 14.72 5.91 -12.08
C THR A 132 15.41 5.41 -13.34
N GLY A 133 15.27 4.13 -13.67
CA GLY A 133 15.89 3.48 -14.83
C GLY A 133 15.02 3.53 -16.09
N SER A 134 15.47 2.85 -17.14
CA SER A 134 14.72 2.67 -18.38
C SER A 134 14.82 1.22 -18.86
N GLY A 135 13.81 0.76 -19.60
CA GLY A 135 13.81 -0.59 -20.17
C GLY A 135 13.81 -1.68 -19.09
N ALA A 136 14.78 -2.61 -19.14
CA ALA A 136 14.83 -3.73 -18.21
C ALA A 136 15.13 -3.32 -16.75
N ALA A 137 15.82 -2.20 -16.55
CA ALA A 137 16.21 -1.67 -15.25
C ALA A 137 15.20 -0.64 -14.69
N GLU A 138 14.04 -0.46 -15.34
CA GLU A 138 13.04 0.56 -14.95
C GLU A 138 12.73 0.49 -13.46
N PHE A 139 12.55 -0.72 -12.89
CA PHE A 139 12.13 -0.92 -11.51
C PHE A 139 13.19 -1.55 -10.59
N ASP A 140 14.48 -1.47 -10.95
CA ASP A 140 15.55 -1.94 -10.07
C ASP A 140 15.53 -1.18 -8.74
N THR A 141 15.36 0.14 -8.82
CA THR A 141 15.20 1.05 -7.69
C THR A 141 13.96 1.92 -7.89
N LEU A 142 13.07 1.92 -6.89
CA LEU A 142 11.92 2.81 -6.85
C LEU A 142 12.23 4.00 -5.95
N LYS A 143 11.75 5.18 -6.35
CA LYS A 143 11.71 6.38 -5.51
C LYS A 143 10.27 6.70 -5.14
N CYS A 144 10.06 7.09 -3.89
CA CYS A 144 8.76 7.58 -3.46
C CYS A 144 8.64 9.07 -3.76
N HIS A 145 7.68 9.43 -4.60
CA HIS A 145 7.40 10.81 -4.99
C HIS A 145 6.21 11.40 -4.23
N GLY A 146 5.39 10.55 -3.62
CA GLY A 146 4.23 10.99 -2.87
C GLY A 146 3.62 9.82 -2.11
N LEU A 147 3.20 10.12 -0.90
CA LEU A 147 2.45 9.22 -0.04
C LEU A 147 1.30 10.04 0.54
N VAL A 148 0.08 9.53 0.39
CA VAL A 148 -1.11 10.05 1.05
C VAL A 148 -1.87 8.91 1.68
N TRP A 149 -2.62 9.23 2.72
CA TRP A 149 -3.54 8.32 3.39
C TRP A 149 -4.78 9.08 3.85
N ASN A 150 -5.83 8.36 4.21
CA ASN A 150 -7.07 8.95 4.68
C ASN A 150 -7.25 8.87 6.21
N ASP A 151 -8.32 9.48 6.70
CA ASP A 151 -8.64 9.54 8.13
C ASP A 151 -8.99 8.16 8.73
N ALA A 152 -9.47 7.22 7.92
CA ALA A 152 -9.68 5.85 8.38
C ALA A 152 -8.35 5.15 8.75
N LEU A 153 -7.24 5.55 8.13
CA LEU A 153 -5.91 5.08 8.50
C LEU A 153 -5.35 5.85 9.71
N SER A 154 -5.18 7.16 9.58
CA SER A 154 -4.42 7.98 10.55
C SER A 154 -5.19 9.18 11.10
N GLY A 155 -6.52 9.22 10.95
CA GLY A 155 -7.34 10.18 11.69
C GLY A 155 -7.36 9.85 13.19
N PRO A 156 -7.89 10.74 14.04
CA PRO A 156 -7.99 10.48 15.48
C PRO A 156 -8.75 9.20 15.84
N ASN A 157 -9.73 8.82 15.00
CA ASN A 157 -10.52 7.60 15.12
C ASN A 157 -10.08 6.48 14.15
N GLY A 158 -9.01 6.69 13.39
CA GLY A 158 -8.45 5.72 12.46
C GLY A 158 -7.68 4.61 13.15
N ILE A 159 -7.25 3.60 12.41
CA ILE A 159 -6.54 2.43 12.97
C ILE A 159 -5.20 2.79 13.64
N LEU A 160 -4.58 3.90 13.23
CA LEU A 160 -3.34 4.43 13.84
C LEU A 160 -3.59 5.61 14.78
N LYS A 161 -4.85 5.98 15.03
CA LYS A 161 -5.29 6.97 16.03
C LYS A 161 -4.56 8.32 15.99
N GLY A 162 -4.18 8.81 14.80
CA GLY A 162 -3.48 10.08 14.66
C GLY A 162 -1.97 10.05 14.93
N HIS A 163 -1.39 8.89 15.23
CA HIS A 163 0.01 8.77 15.61
C HIS A 163 0.97 8.65 14.42
N PHE A 164 0.44 8.51 13.20
CA PHE A 164 1.25 8.24 12.01
C PHE A 164 1.47 9.50 11.18
N GLU A 165 2.74 9.83 10.99
CA GLU A 165 3.22 11.05 10.35
C GLU A 165 4.21 10.73 9.21
N GLN A 166 4.35 11.65 8.26
CA GLN A 166 5.42 11.61 7.26
C GLN A 166 6.27 12.87 7.34
N ARG A 167 7.59 12.71 7.22
CA ARG A 167 8.55 13.81 7.08
C ARG A 167 9.44 13.59 5.88
N TRP A 168 9.55 14.63 5.06
CA TRP A 168 10.42 14.66 3.89
C TRP A 168 11.73 15.35 4.26
N SER A 169 12.85 14.71 3.96
CA SER A 169 14.18 15.30 4.09
C SER A 169 14.75 15.54 2.69
N LEU A 170 15.47 16.65 2.51
CA LEU A 170 16.18 16.95 1.26
C LEU A 170 17.25 15.90 0.92
N HIS A 171 17.65 15.07 1.90
CA HIS A 171 18.71 14.08 1.76
C HIS A 171 18.20 12.66 1.51
N THR A 172 16.88 12.41 1.54
CA THR A 172 16.32 11.06 1.37
C THR A 172 15.48 10.95 0.11
N SER A 173 15.55 9.80 -0.56
CA SER A 173 14.76 9.49 -1.75
C SER A 173 13.35 8.96 -1.44
N SER A 174 13.01 8.83 -0.16
CA SER A 174 11.71 8.37 0.34
C SER A 174 11.39 9.10 1.65
N PRO A 175 10.10 9.24 2.00
CA PRO A 175 9.70 9.88 3.25
C PRO A 175 10.14 9.03 4.45
N ILE A 176 10.47 9.71 5.54
CA ILE A 176 10.60 9.09 6.85
C ILE A 176 9.19 9.00 7.43
N LEU A 177 8.74 7.77 7.69
CA LEU A 177 7.45 7.53 8.33
C LEU A 177 7.69 7.43 9.83
N LEU A 178 6.88 8.17 10.60
CA LEU A 178 7.01 8.22 12.04
C LEU A 178 5.73 7.70 12.69
N LEU A 179 5.91 7.01 13.79
CA LEU A 179 4.85 6.66 14.72
C LEU A 179 5.20 7.24 16.08
N ASP A 180 4.29 8.02 16.66
CA ASP A 180 4.55 8.74 17.92
C ASP A 180 5.82 9.60 17.87
N GLY A 181 6.10 10.20 16.70
CA GLY A 181 7.32 10.99 16.46
C GLY A 181 8.61 10.17 16.30
N HIS A 182 8.56 8.84 16.35
CA HIS A 182 9.71 7.96 16.19
C HIS A 182 9.72 7.32 14.80
N PRO A 183 10.87 7.29 14.09
CA PRO A 183 10.95 6.61 12.80
C PRO A 183 10.53 5.15 12.90
N ILE A 184 9.63 4.73 12.01
CA ILE A 184 9.34 3.31 11.82
C ILE A 184 10.59 2.71 11.19
N ALA A 185 11.25 1.82 11.92
CA ALA A 185 12.48 1.19 11.44
C ALA A 185 12.20 0.54 10.09
N ALA A 186 12.97 0.94 9.07
CA ALA A 186 13.04 0.16 7.85
C ALA A 186 13.50 -1.24 8.24
N ALA A 187 12.75 -2.27 7.88
CA ALA A 187 13.20 -3.64 8.09
C ALA A 187 14.60 -3.77 7.46
N SER A 188 15.60 -3.96 8.32
CA SER A 188 17.01 -4.19 7.97
C SER A 188 17.18 -5.57 7.35
#